data_AF-A0A1W1WIW4-F1
#
_entry.id   AF-A0A1W1WIW4-F1
#
_cell.length_a   1.000
_cell.length_b   1.000
_cell.length_c   1.000
_cell.angle_alpha   90.00
_cell.angle_beta   90.00
_cell.angle_gamma   90.00
#
_symmetry.space_group_name_H-M   'P 1'
#
loop_
_entity.id
_entity.type
_entity.pdbx_description
1 polymer ?
#
loop_
_entity_poly.entity_id
_entity_poly.type
_entity_poly.pdbx_seq_one_letter_code
_entity_poly.pdbx_strand_id
1 'polypeptide(L)'
;MAKRIMALDVGDKWIGVAISDELGLLASARPPIKRRSNSYDLQAILDLVTTWDVNEIVVGLPLNMNASVGPQAEKTLKFVDALKTEAPCNVMTWDERLTTQLAERLLIEQNVRRDKRKQVVDGLAAALILQGYLDHKKHTNSREDNHMDDDKNLIGHGPEEEDEIITLTDEEGHEHEFVVVDVIEVEEQDYAILLPIDTEEDEEAEAVILRLEKDDDGDDILVDIESEEEWEKVAQAYEELLDDEE
;
A
#
# COMPACT_ATOMS: atom_id res chain seq x y z
N MET A 1 -10.91 -0.06 -27.09
CA MET A 1 -11.34 1.17 -26.38
C MET A 1 -10.59 1.22 -25.08
N ALA A 2 -10.10 2.39 -24.71
CA ALA A 2 -9.60 2.63 -23.35
C ALA A 2 -10.71 2.31 -22.37
N LYS A 3 -10.42 1.54 -21.32
CA LYS A 3 -11.44 1.08 -20.40
C LYS A 3 -11.12 1.60 -19.01
N ARG A 4 -12.09 2.29 -18.38
CA ARG A 4 -11.91 2.86 -17.05
C ARG A 4 -12.20 1.83 -15.97
N ILE A 5 -11.48 1.95 -14.87
CA ILE A 5 -11.69 1.16 -13.67
C ILE A 5 -12.35 2.06 -12.63
N MET A 6 -13.35 1.54 -11.95
CA MET A 6 -14.01 2.22 -10.82
C MET A 6 -13.60 1.54 -9.53
N ALA A 7 -13.32 2.31 -8.49
CA ALA A 7 -13.22 1.77 -7.13
C ALA A 7 -14.38 2.22 -6.25
N LEU A 8 -14.76 1.34 -5.33
CA LEU A 8 -15.80 1.56 -4.33
C LEU A 8 -15.26 1.27 -2.93
N ASP A 9 -15.46 2.21 -2.02
CA ASP A 9 -15.30 2.02 -0.57
C ASP A 9 -16.69 1.94 0.07
N VAL A 10 -17.06 0.78 0.61
CA VAL A 10 -18.43 0.50 1.07
C VAL A 10 -18.56 0.70 2.58
N GLY A 11 -18.90 1.92 2.99
CA GLY A 11 -19.25 2.25 4.36
C GLY A 11 -20.73 1.99 4.70
N ASP A 12 -21.09 2.15 5.98
CA ASP A 12 -22.50 1.99 6.43
C ASP A 12 -23.42 3.13 5.94
N LYS A 13 -22.89 4.35 5.75
CA LYS A 13 -23.68 5.54 5.39
C LYS A 13 -23.42 6.05 3.96
N TRP A 14 -22.20 5.87 3.48
CA TRP A 14 -21.73 6.38 2.20
C TRP A 14 -20.97 5.29 1.48
N ILE A 15 -20.99 5.34 0.15
CA ILE A 15 -20.10 4.58 -0.70
C ILE A 15 -19.16 5.59 -1.35
N GLY A 16 -17.87 5.54 -1.00
CA GLY A 16 -16.83 6.29 -1.68
C GLY A 16 -16.71 5.79 -3.11
N VAL A 17 -16.47 6.70 -4.06
CA VAL A 17 -16.33 6.35 -5.49
C VAL A 17 -15.08 7.00 -6.04
N ALA A 18 -14.30 6.24 -6.80
CA ALA A 18 -13.22 6.77 -7.62
C ALA A 18 -13.23 6.13 -9.00
N ILE A 19 -12.67 6.84 -9.98
CA ILE A 19 -12.61 6.40 -11.38
C ILE A 19 -11.23 6.72 -11.93
N SER A 20 -10.66 5.76 -12.68
CA SER A 20 -9.37 5.93 -13.35
C SER A 20 -9.49 6.85 -14.56
N ASP A 21 -8.38 7.39 -15.01
CA ASP A 21 -8.29 7.90 -16.37
C ASP A 21 -8.35 6.77 -17.41
N GLU A 22 -8.39 7.14 -18.69
CA GLU A 22 -8.44 6.20 -19.82
C GLU A 22 -7.15 5.40 -20.00
N LEU A 23 -6.03 5.93 -19.46
CA LEU A 23 -4.71 5.30 -19.54
C LEU A 23 -4.47 4.31 -18.40
N GLY A 24 -5.33 4.30 -17.36
CA GLY A 24 -5.13 3.50 -16.16
C GLY A 24 -3.96 3.98 -15.30
N LEU A 25 -3.60 5.27 -15.39
CA LEU A 25 -2.46 5.84 -14.69
C LEU A 25 -2.87 6.44 -13.35
N LEU A 26 -3.96 7.21 -13.33
CA LEU A 26 -4.35 8.02 -12.19
C LEU A 26 -5.78 7.71 -11.73
N ALA A 27 -5.96 7.59 -10.42
CA ALA A 27 -7.26 7.55 -9.77
C ALA A 27 -7.78 8.95 -9.45
N SER A 28 -9.09 9.16 -9.60
CA SER A 28 -9.74 10.41 -9.20
C SER A 28 -11.01 10.16 -8.40
N ALA A 29 -11.08 10.73 -7.20
CA ALA A 29 -12.26 10.70 -6.35
C ALA A 29 -13.46 11.36 -7.05
N ARG A 30 -14.65 10.79 -6.80
CA ARG A 30 -15.94 11.27 -7.30
C ARG A 30 -16.89 11.50 -6.12
N PRO A 31 -17.98 12.26 -6.31
CA PRO A 31 -18.96 12.45 -5.25
C PRO A 31 -19.45 11.09 -4.72
N PRO A 32 -19.46 10.88 -3.39
CA PRO A 32 -19.86 9.61 -2.82
C PRO A 32 -21.36 9.38 -2.96
N ILE A 33 -21.78 8.12 -3.00
CA ILE A 33 -23.18 7.73 -3.02
C ILE A 33 -23.69 7.66 -1.59
N LYS A 34 -24.80 8.35 -1.29
CA LYS A 34 -25.48 8.21 0.00
C LYS A 34 -26.29 6.92 0.02
N ARG A 35 -25.97 6.01 0.93
CA ARG A 35 -26.66 4.72 1.05
C ARG A 35 -28.11 4.91 1.47
N ARG A 36 -28.99 4.11 0.86
CA ARG A 36 -30.44 4.09 1.17
C ARG A 36 -30.97 2.67 1.28
N SER A 37 -30.68 1.85 0.28
CA SER A 37 -31.13 0.47 0.16
C SER A 37 -30.29 -0.20 -0.93
N ASN A 38 -29.99 -1.49 -0.79
CA ASN A 38 -29.11 -2.18 -1.75
C ASN A 38 -29.53 -1.97 -3.21
N SER A 39 -30.82 -2.04 -3.56
CA SER A 39 -31.27 -1.82 -4.95
C SER A 39 -31.01 -0.40 -5.46
N TYR A 40 -31.20 0.62 -4.63
CA TYR A 40 -30.89 2.01 -4.96
C TYR A 40 -29.38 2.21 -5.12
N ASP A 41 -28.62 1.67 -4.16
CA ASP A 41 -27.17 1.79 -4.10
C ASP A 41 -26.53 1.13 -5.35
N LEU A 42 -26.99 -0.07 -5.71
CA LEU A 42 -26.58 -0.80 -6.92
C LEU A 42 -26.93 -0.03 -8.19
N GLN A 43 -28.17 0.44 -8.34
CA GLN A 43 -28.57 1.20 -9.52
C GLN A 43 -27.72 2.46 -9.70
N ALA A 44 -27.42 3.18 -8.61
CA ALA A 44 -26.55 4.35 -8.67
C ALA A 44 -25.14 4.01 -9.15
N ILE A 45 -24.59 2.85 -8.78
CA ILE A 45 -23.31 2.36 -9.28
C ILE A 45 -23.41 2.01 -10.77
N LEU A 46 -24.46 1.29 -11.19
CA LEU A 46 -24.66 0.91 -12.60
C LEU A 46 -24.81 2.12 -13.54
N ASP A 47 -25.47 3.17 -13.06
CA ASP A 47 -25.59 4.44 -13.79
C ASP A 47 -24.20 5.08 -14.00
N LEU A 48 -23.33 5.04 -12.98
CA LEU A 48 -21.95 5.52 -13.09
C LEU A 48 -21.11 4.63 -14.01
N VAL A 49 -21.26 3.30 -13.94
CA VAL A 49 -20.58 2.36 -14.82
C VAL A 49 -20.88 2.68 -16.28
N THR A 50 -22.15 2.92 -16.58
CA THR A 50 -22.60 3.30 -17.93
C THR A 50 -22.08 4.68 -18.33
N THR A 51 -22.14 5.66 -17.42
CA THR A 51 -21.75 7.05 -17.69
C THR A 51 -20.26 7.17 -18.01
N TRP A 52 -19.42 6.37 -17.34
CA TRP A 52 -17.96 6.48 -17.44
C TRP A 52 -17.31 5.40 -18.32
N ASP A 53 -18.12 4.52 -18.92
CA ASP A 53 -17.66 3.37 -19.72
C ASP A 53 -16.67 2.50 -18.92
N VAL A 54 -17.11 2.09 -17.74
CA VAL A 54 -16.31 1.31 -16.79
C VAL A 54 -16.40 -0.18 -17.15
N ASN A 55 -15.25 -0.85 -17.20
CA ASN A 55 -15.18 -2.27 -17.51
C ASN A 55 -14.77 -3.15 -16.34
N GLU A 56 -14.38 -2.54 -15.24
CA GLU A 56 -13.91 -3.22 -14.04
C GLU A 56 -14.22 -2.38 -12.81
N ILE A 57 -14.80 -3.03 -11.80
CA ILE A 57 -15.08 -2.45 -10.50
C ILE A 57 -14.21 -3.16 -9.47
N VAL A 58 -13.45 -2.37 -8.71
CA VAL A 58 -12.66 -2.80 -7.58
C VAL A 58 -13.39 -2.36 -6.31
N VAL A 59 -13.68 -3.29 -5.42
CA VAL A 59 -14.33 -2.97 -4.14
C VAL A 59 -13.32 -3.21 -3.05
N GLY A 60 -13.02 -2.17 -2.29
CA GLY A 60 -12.13 -2.33 -1.15
C GLY A 60 -12.74 -3.25 -0.10
N LEU A 61 -11.89 -4.05 0.52
CA LEU A 61 -12.24 -5.04 1.53
C LEU A 61 -11.42 -4.77 2.81
N PRO A 62 -12.06 -4.29 3.89
CA PRO A 62 -11.38 -4.01 5.15
C PRO A 62 -11.11 -5.32 5.90
N LEU A 63 -10.02 -6.00 5.53
CA LEU A 63 -9.52 -7.16 6.25
C LEU A 63 -8.85 -6.73 7.56
N ASN A 64 -8.88 -7.61 8.55
CA ASN A 64 -8.09 -7.41 9.76
C ASN A 64 -6.60 -7.59 9.44
N MET A 65 -5.70 -7.10 10.31
CA MET A 65 -4.24 -7.20 10.08
C MET A 65 -3.75 -8.63 9.86
N ASN A 66 -4.36 -9.62 10.54
CA ASN A 66 -4.11 -11.05 10.34
C ASN A 66 -4.82 -11.66 9.11
N ALA A 67 -5.21 -10.84 8.12
CA ALA A 67 -5.99 -11.19 6.93
C ALA A 67 -7.37 -11.85 7.19
N SER A 68 -7.87 -11.83 8.44
CA SER A 68 -9.19 -12.40 8.74
C SER A 68 -10.34 -11.47 8.33
N VAL A 69 -11.48 -12.07 7.99
CA VAL A 69 -12.70 -11.36 7.59
C VAL A 69 -13.48 -10.92 8.83
N GLY A 70 -13.56 -9.61 9.07
CA GLY A 70 -14.42 -9.03 10.10
C GLY A 70 -15.89 -8.86 9.69
N PRO A 71 -16.79 -8.45 10.61
CA PRO A 71 -18.21 -8.23 10.32
C PRO A 71 -18.47 -7.19 9.21
N GLN A 72 -17.60 -6.19 9.07
CA GLN A 72 -17.69 -5.20 8.00
C GLN A 72 -17.34 -5.82 6.64
N ALA A 73 -16.24 -6.59 6.58
CA ALA A 73 -15.84 -7.31 5.38
C ALA A 73 -16.94 -8.30 4.93
N GLU A 74 -17.62 -8.99 5.85
CA GLU A 74 -18.78 -9.84 5.49
C GLU A 74 -19.93 -9.07 4.83
N LYS A 75 -20.26 -7.88 5.35
CA LYS A 75 -21.29 -7.02 4.74
C LYS A 75 -20.85 -6.57 3.34
N THR A 76 -19.59 -6.20 3.19
CA THR A 76 -19.02 -5.79 1.90
C THR A 76 -19.06 -6.93 0.91
N LEU A 77 -18.68 -8.16 1.30
CA LEU A 77 -18.76 -9.34 0.44
C LEU A 77 -20.19 -9.62 -0.05
N LYS A 78 -21.19 -9.52 0.84
CA LYS A 78 -22.61 -9.66 0.43
C LYS A 78 -23.04 -8.58 -0.57
N PHE A 79 -22.52 -7.36 -0.41
CA PHE A 79 -22.77 -6.27 -1.35
C PHE A 79 -22.09 -6.54 -2.70
N VAL A 80 -20.84 -7.02 -2.68
CA VAL A 80 -20.08 -7.42 -3.87
C VAL A 80 -20.79 -8.54 -4.63
N ASP A 81 -21.34 -9.55 -3.95
CA ASP A 81 -22.07 -10.64 -4.59
C ASP A 81 -23.32 -10.15 -5.32
N ALA A 82 -24.06 -9.21 -4.71
CA ALA A 82 -25.19 -8.57 -5.36
C ALA A 82 -24.74 -7.74 -6.58
N LEU A 83 -23.64 -6.97 -6.43
CA LEU A 83 -23.08 -6.17 -7.52
C LEU A 83 -22.58 -7.03 -8.68
N LYS A 84 -21.91 -8.16 -8.42
CA LYS A 84 -21.49 -9.15 -9.42
C LYS A 84 -22.65 -9.70 -10.24
N THR A 85 -23.84 -9.79 -9.64
CA THR A 85 -25.03 -10.31 -10.32
C THR A 85 -25.64 -9.30 -11.29
N GLU A 86 -25.52 -8.01 -11.00
CA GLU A 86 -26.17 -6.93 -11.78
C GLU A 86 -25.21 -6.17 -12.71
N ALA A 87 -23.93 -6.10 -12.36
CA ALA A 87 -22.94 -5.33 -13.10
C ALA A 87 -22.61 -5.97 -14.46
N PRO A 88 -22.56 -5.18 -15.55
CA PRO A 88 -22.22 -5.69 -16.88
C PRO A 88 -20.71 -5.90 -17.08
N CYS A 89 -19.91 -5.79 -16.02
CA CYS A 89 -18.46 -5.68 -16.07
C CYS A 89 -17.79 -6.49 -14.95
N ASN A 90 -16.46 -6.64 -14.99
CA ASN A 90 -15.75 -7.41 -13.97
C ASN A 90 -15.89 -6.74 -12.59
N VAL A 91 -16.11 -7.53 -11.54
CA VAL A 91 -16.16 -7.01 -10.17
C VAL A 91 -15.24 -7.85 -9.30
N MET A 92 -14.27 -7.21 -8.67
CA MET A 92 -13.30 -7.86 -7.79
C MET A 92 -13.16 -7.11 -6.47
N THR A 93 -12.56 -7.78 -5.49
CA THR A 93 -12.22 -7.19 -4.18
C THR A 93 -10.74 -6.88 -4.11
N TRP A 94 -10.37 -5.82 -3.40
CA TRP A 94 -8.99 -5.40 -3.15
C TRP A 94 -8.76 -5.25 -1.65
N ASP A 95 -7.61 -5.71 -1.16
CA ASP A 95 -7.24 -5.59 0.26
C ASP A 95 -6.84 -4.15 0.59
N GLU A 96 -7.53 -3.52 1.54
CA GLU A 96 -7.36 -2.10 1.88
C GLU A 96 -6.17 -1.82 2.82
N ARG A 97 -5.48 -2.84 3.35
CA ARG A 97 -4.48 -2.69 4.43
C ARG A 97 -3.39 -1.63 4.13
N LEU A 98 -2.86 -1.62 2.91
CA LEU A 98 -1.80 -0.68 2.50
C LEU A 98 -2.30 0.75 2.23
N THR A 99 -3.61 0.92 2.10
CA THR A 99 -4.20 2.15 1.54
C THR A 99 -4.25 3.28 2.58
N THR A 100 -4.40 2.94 3.86
CA THR A 100 -4.55 3.93 4.94
C THR A 100 -3.22 4.57 5.31
N GLN A 101 -2.14 3.78 5.39
CA GLN A 101 -0.80 4.27 5.71
C GLN A 101 -0.24 5.16 4.59
N LEU A 102 -0.35 4.74 3.32
CA LEU A 102 0.04 5.56 2.16
C LEU A 102 -0.72 6.90 2.11
N ALA A 103 -2.00 6.89 2.47
CA ALA A 103 -2.81 8.11 2.52
C ALA A 103 -2.35 9.08 3.60
N GLU A 104 -1.99 8.57 4.78
CA GLU A 104 -1.52 9.39 5.88
C GLU A 104 -0.16 10.01 5.56
N ARG A 105 0.76 9.24 4.94
CA ARG A 105 2.07 9.72 4.47
C ARG A 105 1.94 10.87 3.47
N LEU A 106 1.10 10.71 2.43
CA LEU A 106 0.82 11.76 1.44
C LEU A 106 0.22 13.04 2.07
N LEU A 107 -0.60 12.90 3.12
CA LEU A 107 -1.19 14.05 3.80
C LEU A 107 -0.22 14.74 4.77
N ILE A 108 0.75 14.00 5.31
CA ILE A 108 1.88 14.57 6.05
C ILE A 108 2.75 15.40 5.11
N GLU A 109 3.13 14.84 3.95
CA GLU A 109 3.90 15.54 2.91
C GLU A 109 3.21 16.82 2.41
N GLN A 110 1.89 16.81 2.30
CA GLN A 110 1.09 17.98 1.93
C GLN A 110 0.79 18.94 3.10
N ASN A 111 1.42 18.72 4.26
CA ASN A 111 1.32 19.53 5.46
C ASN A 111 -0.13 19.73 5.95
N VAL A 112 -0.98 18.71 5.75
CA VAL A 112 -2.37 18.71 6.19
C VAL A 112 -2.39 18.50 7.71
N ARG A 113 -3.07 19.39 8.44
CA ARG A 113 -3.18 19.30 9.90
C ARG A 113 -3.82 17.98 10.33
N ARG A 114 -3.28 17.35 11.37
CA ARG A 114 -3.70 16.04 11.90
C ARG A 114 -5.22 15.94 12.13
N ASP A 115 -5.83 16.99 12.69
CA ASP A 115 -7.28 17.07 12.95
C ASP A 115 -8.15 17.00 11.69
N LYS A 116 -7.56 17.26 10.51
CA LYS A 116 -8.23 17.20 9.21
C LYS A 116 -7.84 15.99 8.38
N ARG A 117 -6.71 15.32 8.66
CA ARG A 117 -6.22 14.18 7.87
C ARG A 117 -7.28 13.10 7.75
N LYS A 118 -7.87 12.66 8.87
CA LYS A 118 -8.95 11.67 8.86
C LYS A 118 -10.13 12.04 7.96
N GLN A 119 -10.57 13.31 7.97
CA GLN A 119 -11.66 13.76 7.10
C GLN A 119 -11.27 13.76 5.63
N VAL A 120 -9.99 14.00 5.33
CA VAL A 120 -9.46 13.95 3.97
C VAL A 120 -9.30 12.49 3.52
N VAL A 121 -8.76 11.61 4.37
CA VAL A 121 -8.65 10.16 4.12
C VAL A 121 -10.02 9.55 3.88
N ASP A 122 -11.01 9.81 4.75
CA ASP A 122 -12.39 9.35 4.58
C ASP A 122 -13.01 9.84 3.25
N GLY A 123 -12.59 11.00 2.74
CA GLY A 123 -13.05 11.56 1.46
C GLY A 123 -12.31 11.00 0.24
N LEU A 124 -11.15 10.39 0.43
CA LEU A 124 -10.25 9.90 -0.62
C LEU A 124 -10.09 8.39 -0.64
N ALA A 125 -10.62 7.65 0.34
CA ALA A 125 -10.43 6.21 0.51
C ALA A 125 -10.60 5.43 -0.81
N ALA A 126 -11.70 5.65 -1.54
CA ALA A 126 -11.94 5.00 -2.83
C ALA A 126 -10.86 5.33 -3.89
N ALA A 127 -10.31 6.55 -3.90
CA ALA A 127 -9.25 6.93 -4.84
C ALA A 127 -7.94 6.25 -4.51
N LEU A 128 -7.63 6.12 -3.22
CA LEU A 128 -6.42 5.44 -2.75
C LEU A 128 -6.50 3.93 -3.03
N ILE A 129 -7.67 3.31 -2.79
CA ILE A 129 -7.93 1.90 -3.17
C ILE A 129 -7.66 1.70 -4.66
N LEU A 130 -8.19 2.61 -5.48
CA LEU A 130 -8.02 2.50 -6.93
C LEU A 130 -6.56 2.69 -7.34
N GLN A 131 -5.86 3.65 -6.73
CA GLN A 131 -4.47 3.94 -7.07
C GLN A 131 -3.58 2.73 -6.74
N GLY A 132 -3.69 2.18 -5.53
CA GLY A 132 -2.95 0.98 -5.14
C GLY A 132 -3.23 -0.22 -6.05
N TYR A 133 -4.48 -0.42 -6.46
CA TYR A 133 -4.83 -1.45 -7.43
C TYR A 133 -4.19 -1.22 -8.81
N LEU A 134 -4.22 0.02 -9.33
CA LEU A 134 -3.64 0.36 -10.62
C LEU A 134 -2.13 0.15 -10.63
N ASP A 135 -1.45 0.54 -9.56
CA ASP A 135 0.00 0.42 -9.45
C ASP A 135 0.43 -1.04 -9.36
N HIS A 136 -0.24 -1.86 -8.53
CA HIS A 136 -0.02 -3.31 -8.50
C HIS A 136 -0.21 -3.98 -9.87
N LYS A 137 -1.23 -3.54 -10.64
CA LYS A 137 -1.51 -4.08 -11.98
C LYS A 137 -0.40 -3.73 -12.99
N LYS A 138 0.25 -2.57 -12.85
CA LYS A 138 1.42 -2.21 -13.66
C LYS A 138 2.61 -3.10 -13.33
N HIS A 139 2.94 -3.29 -12.06
CA HIS A 139 4.07 -4.14 -11.64
C HIS A 139 3.90 -5.61 -12.04
N THR A 140 2.66 -6.12 -12.03
CA THR A 140 2.37 -7.49 -12.49
C THR A 140 2.59 -7.65 -14.00
N ASN A 141 2.16 -6.69 -14.82
CA ASN A 141 2.35 -6.74 -16.27
C ASN A 141 3.81 -6.57 -16.70
N SER A 142 4.62 -5.80 -15.95
CA SER A 142 6.06 -5.63 -16.24
C SER A 142 6.88 -6.90 -16.02
N ARG A 143 6.40 -7.86 -15.21
CA ARG A 143 7.07 -9.14 -14.93
C ARG A 143 6.86 -10.20 -16.01
N GLU A 144 5.78 -10.11 -16.81
CA GLU A 144 5.51 -11.06 -17.90
C GLU A 144 6.26 -10.76 -19.21
N ASP A 145 6.73 -9.51 -19.40
CA ASP A 145 7.45 -9.09 -20.62
C ASP A 145 9.00 -9.30 -20.55
N ASN A 146 9.55 -9.72 -19.40
CA ASN A 146 11.00 -9.87 -19.18
C ASN A 146 11.51 -11.34 -19.22
N HIS A 147 10.92 -12.19 -20.07
CA HIS A 147 11.48 -13.51 -20.38
C HIS A 147 12.01 -13.54 -21.82
N MET A 148 13.15 -12.89 -22.05
CA MET A 148 14.15 -13.18 -23.10
C MET A 148 15.21 -12.08 -23.08
N ASP A 149 16.30 -12.30 -22.34
CA ASP A 149 17.66 -12.33 -22.87
C ASP A 149 18.68 -12.26 -21.72
N ASP A 150 19.70 -13.10 -21.86
CA ASP A 150 20.84 -13.27 -20.98
C ASP A 150 21.63 -11.96 -20.73
N ASP A 151 22.40 -12.01 -19.65
CA ASP A 151 23.70 -11.33 -19.42
C ASP A 151 23.69 -10.05 -18.55
N LYS A 152 24.10 -10.26 -17.30
CA LYS A 152 25.03 -9.47 -16.47
C LYS A 152 24.93 -7.94 -16.47
N ASN A 153 24.79 -7.44 -15.23
CA ASN A 153 25.41 -6.24 -14.68
C ASN A 153 24.74 -4.90 -15.05
N LEU A 154 23.93 -4.36 -14.14
CA LEU A 154 23.88 -2.92 -13.89
C LEU A 154 23.21 -2.61 -12.55
N ILE A 155 24.02 -2.21 -11.58
CA ILE A 155 23.62 -1.36 -10.45
C ILE A 155 23.08 -0.05 -11.04
N GLY A 156 21.90 0.37 -10.62
CA GLY A 156 21.29 1.61 -11.07
C GLY A 156 20.26 2.14 -10.07
N HIS A 157 20.67 3.14 -9.28
CA HIS A 157 19.80 3.96 -8.46
C HIS A 157 18.72 4.67 -9.29
N GLY A 158 17.48 4.65 -8.78
CA GLY A 158 16.33 5.43 -9.26
C GLY A 158 15.05 5.05 -8.50
N PRO A 159 14.15 6.01 -8.19
CA PRO A 159 13.24 5.95 -7.05
C PRO A 159 11.93 5.25 -7.38
N GLU A 160 11.88 3.93 -7.30
CA GLU A 160 10.63 3.15 -7.25
C GLU A 160 10.89 1.84 -6.49
N GLU A 161 11.27 1.91 -5.21
CA GLU A 161 11.17 0.75 -4.32
C GLU A 161 9.90 0.92 -3.49
N GLU A 162 8.97 -0.02 -3.66
CA GLU A 162 7.79 -0.14 -2.82
C GLU A 162 8.29 -0.21 -1.36
N ASP A 163 7.90 0.72 -0.50
CA ASP A 163 8.23 0.69 0.94
C ASP A 163 7.85 -0.70 1.50
N GLU A 164 8.83 -1.60 1.65
CA GLU A 164 8.58 -2.97 2.11
C GLU A 164 8.27 -2.89 3.60
N ILE A 165 6.99 -3.09 3.97
CA ILE A 165 6.59 -3.11 5.37
C ILE A 165 6.87 -4.51 5.93
N ILE A 166 7.73 -4.55 6.94
CA ILE A 166 8.07 -5.76 7.66
C ILE A 166 7.51 -5.70 9.08
N THR A 167 7.09 -6.85 9.60
CA THR A 167 6.67 -7.00 10.99
C THR A 167 7.75 -7.78 11.73
N LEU A 168 8.36 -7.15 12.73
CA LEU A 168 9.34 -7.78 13.60
C LEU A 168 8.71 -8.04 14.97
N THR A 169 8.96 -9.20 15.54
CA THR A 169 8.52 -9.53 16.89
C THR A 169 9.69 -9.35 17.86
N ASP A 170 9.49 -8.53 18.89
CA ASP A 170 10.49 -8.32 19.94
C ASP A 170 10.64 -9.54 20.87
N GLU A 171 11.65 -9.51 21.75
CA GLU A 171 11.91 -10.59 22.73
C GLU A 171 10.75 -10.84 23.72
N GLU A 172 9.86 -9.85 23.90
CA GLU A 172 8.67 -9.96 24.75
C GLU A 172 7.46 -10.53 24.00
N GLY A 173 7.57 -10.74 22.67
CA GLY A 173 6.52 -11.25 21.81
C GLY A 173 5.59 -10.18 21.25
N HIS A 174 5.93 -8.90 21.37
CA HIS A 174 5.17 -7.82 20.75
C HIS A 174 5.60 -7.63 19.30
N GLU A 175 4.61 -7.49 18.42
CA GLU A 175 4.83 -7.20 17.00
C GLU A 175 4.97 -5.69 16.79
N HIS A 176 6.01 -5.30 16.07
CA HIS A 176 6.32 -3.92 15.68
C HIS A 176 6.41 -3.86 14.15
N GLU A 177 5.78 -2.85 13.55
CA GLU A 177 5.80 -2.66 12.10
C GLU A 177 6.84 -1.61 11.72
N PHE A 178 7.65 -1.94 10.71
CA PHE A 178 8.69 -1.08 10.17
C PHE A 178 8.54 -0.95 8.66
N VAL A 179 8.94 0.19 8.13
CA VAL A 179 9.21 0.37 6.70
C VAL A 179 10.69 0.17 6.46
N VAL A 180 11.05 -0.69 5.51
CA VAL A 180 12.41 -0.76 4.95
C VAL A 180 12.62 0.48 4.08
N VAL A 181 13.56 1.33 4.47
CA VAL A 181 13.88 2.58 3.77
C VAL A 181 14.97 2.36 2.74
N ASP A 182 16.00 1.61 3.11
CA ASP A 182 17.17 1.36 2.25
C ASP A 182 17.94 0.13 2.74
N VAL A 183 18.82 -0.40 1.89
CA VAL A 183 19.75 -1.49 2.21
C VAL A 183 21.17 -1.06 1.86
N ILE A 184 22.05 -1.06 2.85
CA ILE A 184 23.46 -0.68 2.70
C ILE A 184 24.38 -1.90 2.82
N GLU A 185 25.41 -1.94 1.97
CA GLU A 185 26.46 -2.96 2.03
C GLU A 185 27.68 -2.40 2.78
N VAL A 186 28.07 -3.05 3.88
CA VAL A 186 29.24 -2.70 4.69
C VAL A 186 30.10 -3.94 4.90
N GLU A 187 31.38 -3.90 4.49
CA GLU A 187 32.32 -5.03 4.62
C GLU A 187 31.82 -6.38 4.03
N GLU A 188 31.19 -6.34 2.85
CA GLU A 188 30.60 -7.51 2.15
C GLU A 188 29.36 -8.10 2.85
N GLN A 189 28.72 -7.33 3.72
CA GLN A 189 27.52 -7.72 4.45
C GLN A 189 26.41 -6.68 4.25
N ASP A 190 25.19 -7.15 4.03
CA ASP A 190 24.02 -6.30 3.80
C ASP A 190 23.29 -5.94 5.11
N TYR A 191 22.83 -4.70 5.20
CA TYR A 191 22.12 -4.16 6.37
C TYR A 191 20.88 -3.39 5.91
N ALA A 192 19.72 -3.70 6.49
CA ALA A 192 18.46 -3.02 6.23
C ALA A 192 18.26 -1.86 7.21
N ILE A 193 17.91 -0.69 6.70
CA ILE A 193 17.55 0.50 7.46
C ILE A 193 16.03 0.55 7.58
N LEU A 194 15.55 0.55 8.82
CA LEU A 194 14.15 0.39 9.18
C LEU A 194 13.64 1.60 9.93
N LEU A 195 12.50 2.16 9.52
CA LEU A 195 11.81 3.20 10.27
C LEU A 195 10.55 2.65 10.94
N PRO A 196 10.36 2.86 12.25
CA PRO A 196 9.15 2.45 12.94
C PRO A 196 7.95 3.25 12.43
N ILE A 197 6.82 2.56 12.22
CA ILE A 197 5.59 3.19 11.68
C ILE A 197 4.78 3.88 12.79
N ASP A 198 4.95 3.50 14.05
CA ASP A 198 4.06 3.88 15.17
C ASP A 198 4.79 4.60 16.32
N THR A 199 5.53 5.67 16.02
CA THR A 199 6.05 6.56 17.08
C THR A 199 4.99 7.59 17.47
N GLU A 200 4.68 7.69 18.78
CA GLU A 200 3.85 8.79 19.29
C GLU A 200 4.51 10.13 18.92
N GLU A 201 3.71 11.10 18.47
CA GLU A 201 4.10 12.34 17.75
C GLU A 201 5.15 13.27 18.40
N ASP A 202 5.73 12.91 19.54
CA ASP A 202 6.70 13.71 20.29
C ASP A 202 8.08 13.03 20.48
N GLU A 203 8.33 11.85 19.90
CA GLU A 203 9.65 11.20 19.89
C GLU A 203 10.29 11.26 18.49
N GLU A 204 11.56 11.68 18.41
CA GLU A 204 12.35 11.56 17.18
C GLU A 204 12.42 10.07 16.85
N ALA A 205 11.82 9.65 15.73
CA ALA A 205 11.82 8.25 15.32
C ALA A 205 13.26 7.84 15.00
N GLU A 206 13.87 7.06 15.89
CA GLU A 206 15.20 6.51 15.67
C GLU A 206 15.12 5.39 14.64
N ALA A 207 15.98 5.45 13.61
CA ALA A 207 16.11 4.38 12.65
C ALA A 207 16.72 3.14 13.31
N VAL A 208 16.17 1.98 13.01
CA VAL A 208 16.69 0.69 13.44
C VAL A 208 17.47 0.10 12.27
N ILE A 209 18.70 -0.35 12.51
CA ILE A 209 19.52 -1.00 11.48
C ILE A 209 19.71 -2.47 11.87
N LEU A 210 19.29 -3.37 10.99
CA LEU A 210 19.42 -4.82 11.18
C LEU A 210 20.25 -5.42 10.05
N ARG A 211 20.94 -6.51 10.35
CA ARG A 211 21.75 -7.24 9.38
C ARG A 211 20.90 -8.24 8.60
N LEU A 212 21.09 -8.32 7.30
CA LEU A 212 20.47 -9.31 6.43
C LEU A 212 21.34 -10.58 6.42
N GLU A 213 20.81 -11.69 6.91
CA GLU A 213 21.41 -13.02 6.79
C GLU A 213 20.56 -13.92 5.93
N LYS A 214 21.14 -15.03 5.46
CA LYS A 214 20.38 -16.14 4.89
C LYS A 214 20.23 -17.25 5.92
N ASP A 215 19.02 -17.74 6.10
CA ASP A 215 18.79 -18.93 6.92
C ASP A 215 19.23 -20.23 6.21
N ASP A 216 19.04 -21.36 6.88
CA ASP A 216 19.39 -22.69 6.36
C ASP A 216 18.60 -23.07 5.08
N ASP A 217 17.46 -22.42 4.83
CA ASP A 217 16.60 -22.61 3.66
C ASP A 217 16.93 -21.61 2.53
N GLY A 218 17.78 -20.62 2.80
CA GLY A 218 18.26 -19.61 1.86
C GLY A 218 17.40 -18.34 1.80
N ASP A 219 16.42 -18.24 2.70
CA ASP A 219 15.53 -17.11 2.85
C ASP A 219 16.23 -15.99 3.64
N ASP A 220 15.98 -14.73 3.24
CA ASP A 220 16.58 -13.58 3.90
C ASP A 220 15.90 -13.32 5.25
N ILE A 221 16.71 -13.22 6.30
CA ILE A 221 16.29 -12.95 7.68
C ILE A 221 17.00 -11.71 8.21
N LEU A 222 16.34 -11.01 9.13
CA LEU A 222 16.89 -9.84 9.79
C LEU A 222 17.36 -10.21 11.20
N VAL A 223 18.60 -9.84 11.51
CA VAL A 223 19.24 -10.15 12.79
C VAL A 223 19.88 -8.90 13.42
N ASP A 224 19.88 -8.86 14.75
CA ASP A 224 20.49 -7.76 15.51
C ASP A 224 22.01 -7.70 15.32
N ILE A 225 22.55 -6.48 15.38
CA ILE A 225 23.99 -6.24 15.40
C ILE A 225 24.46 -6.33 16.86
N GLU A 226 25.10 -7.45 17.21
CA GLU A 226 25.57 -7.68 18.59
C GLU A 226 26.93 -7.02 18.88
N SER A 227 27.70 -6.66 17.84
CA SER A 227 29.07 -6.16 17.97
C SER A 227 29.14 -4.63 17.93
N GLU A 228 29.71 -4.02 18.97
CA GLU A 228 29.93 -2.55 19.04
C GLU A 228 30.82 -2.04 17.89
N GLU A 229 31.84 -2.82 17.50
CA GLU A 229 32.73 -2.48 16.37
C GLU A 229 31.99 -2.53 15.03
N GLU A 230 31.04 -3.45 14.89
CA GLU A 230 30.23 -3.58 13.68
C GLU A 230 29.21 -2.44 13.59
N TRP A 231 28.53 -2.16 14.70
CA TRP A 231 27.59 -1.05 14.81
C TRP A 231 28.23 0.29 14.44
N GLU A 232 29.43 0.58 14.94
CA GLU A 232 30.14 1.84 14.66
C GLU A 232 30.40 2.03 13.16
N LYS A 233 30.77 0.96 12.45
CA LYS A 233 31.01 0.99 10.99
C LYS A 233 29.72 1.21 10.21
N VAL A 234 28.66 0.50 10.58
CA VAL A 234 27.36 0.57 9.91
C VAL A 234 26.71 1.93 10.15
N ALA A 235 26.77 2.44 11.38
CA ALA A 235 26.29 3.77 11.73
C ALA A 235 27.05 4.86 10.96
N GLN A 236 28.37 4.75 10.83
CA GLN A 236 29.15 5.69 10.03
C GLN A 236 28.74 5.64 8.55
N ALA A 237 28.56 4.44 7.98
CA ALA A 237 28.12 4.29 6.59
C ALA A 237 26.72 4.89 6.35
N TYR A 238 25.82 4.76 7.33
CA TYR A 238 24.51 5.39 7.29
C TYR A 238 24.58 6.92 7.39
N GLU A 239 25.40 7.47 8.28
CA GLU A 239 25.62 8.92 8.38
C GLU A 239 26.20 9.49 7.08
N GLU A 240 27.19 8.82 6.47
CA GLU A 240 27.76 9.23 5.19
C GLU A 240 26.73 9.21 4.05
N LEU A 241 25.80 8.25 4.07
CA LEU A 241 24.71 8.16 3.09
C LEU A 241 23.70 9.31 3.25
N LEU A 242 23.36 9.71 4.48
CA LEU A 242 22.49 10.85 4.74
C LEU A 242 23.12 12.19 4.29
N ASP A 243 24.43 12.34 4.50
CA ASP A 243 25.17 13.55 4.11
C ASP A 243 25.27 13.72 2.58
N ASP A 244 25.22 12.62 1.80
CA ASP A 244 25.27 12.65 0.34
C ASP A 244 23.91 13.02 -0.31
N GLU A 245 22.80 13.03 0.45
CA GLU A 245 21.45 13.40 -0.02
C GLU A 245 21.06 14.88 0.20
N GLU A 246 21.88 15.71 0.88
CA GLU A 246 21.69 17.17 1.10
C GLU A 246 22.26 18.08 -0.01
#